data_AF-A0A966P890-F1
#
_entry.id   AF-A0A966P890-F1
#
_cell.length_a   1.000
_cell.length_b   1.000
_cell.length_c   1.000
_cell.angle_alpha   90.00
_cell.angle_beta   90.00
_cell.angle_gamma   90.00
#
_symmetry.space_group_name_H-M   'P 1'
#
loop_
_entity.id
_entity.type
_entity.pdbx_description
1 polymer ?
#
loop_
_entity_poly.entity_id
_entity_poly.type
_entity_poly.pdbx_seq_one_letter_code
_entity_poly.pdbx_strand_id
1 'polypeptide(L)' 'ESFETMLRNWHHEGLAVRPQHSMNAHTGFLLFARRLAPGVKAIRRRRRPSKGAYSENDS' A
#
# COMPACT_ATOMS: atom_id res chain seq x y z
N GLU A 1 -2.89 8.18 0.68
CA GLU A 1 -2.13 6.96 0.99
C GLU A 1 -2.71 5.83 0.16
N SER A 2 -1.92 4.81 -0.13
CA SER A 2 -2.34 3.66 -0.93
C SER A 2 -2.22 2.41 -0.08
N PHE A 3 -3.26 1.59 -0.07
CA PHE A 3 -3.19 0.26 0.53
C PHE A 3 -3.81 -0.78 -0.40
N GLU A 4 -3.46 -2.03 -0.19
CA GLU A 4 -4.03 -3.19 -0.86
C GLU A 4 -4.33 -4.27 0.18
N THR A 5 -5.27 -5.16 -0.13
CA THR A 5 -5.61 -6.30 0.72
C THR A 5 -5.17 -7.59 0.03
N MET A 6 -4.40 -8.42 0.73
CA MET A 6 -4.11 -9.79 0.30
C MET A 6 -5.04 -10.76 1.03
N LEU A 7 -5.75 -11.60 0.29
CA LEU A 7 -6.66 -12.60 0.83
C LEU A 7 -6.13 -14.00 0.55
N ARG A 8 -5.77 -14.73 1.61
CA ARG A 8 -5.36 -16.13 1.51
C ARG A 8 -6.34 -17.02 2.25
N ASN A 9 -6.98 -17.92 1.51
CA ASN A 9 -7.86 -18.90 2.12
C ASN A 9 -7.04 -20.02 2.78
N TRP A 10 -7.68 -20.67 3.75
CA TRP A 10 -7.12 -21.78 4.48
C TRP A 10 -7.80 -23.10 4.10
N HIS A 11 -7.02 -24.18 4.14
CA HIS A 11 -7.51 -25.55 4.05
C HIS A 11 -7.69 -26.10 5.46
N HIS A 12 -8.91 -26.48 5.81
CA HIS A 12 -9.26 -27.06 7.11
C HIS A 12 -10.04 -28.36 6.87
N GLU A 13 -9.34 -29.49 6.85
CA GLU A 13 -9.96 -30.82 6.76
C GLU A 13 -9.24 -31.78 7.71
N GLY A 14 -9.98 -32.34 8.67
CA GLY A 14 -9.42 -33.22 9.70
C GLY A 14 -8.24 -32.59 10.46
N LEU A 15 -7.09 -33.27 10.49
CA LEU A 15 -5.85 -32.77 11.11
C LEU A 15 -5.01 -31.88 10.18
N ALA A 16 -5.41 -31.72 8.91
CA ALA A 16 -4.65 -30.96 7.92
C ALA A 16 -5.14 -29.50 7.87
N VAL A 17 -4.54 -28.66 8.73
CA VAL A 17 -4.76 -27.21 8.77
C VAL A 17 -3.56 -26.48 8.17
N ARG A 18 -3.75 -25.85 7.00
CA ARG A 18 -2.68 -25.12 6.31
C ARG A 18 -3.23 -24.05 5.35
N PRO A 19 -2.46 -22.99 5.04
CA PRO A 19 -2.83 -22.06 3.97
C PRO A 19 -2.95 -22.78 2.61
N GLN A 20 -3.83 -22.31 1.73
CA GLN A 20 -3.89 -22.83 0.36
C GLN A 20 -2.54 -22.64 -0.35
N HIS A 21 -2.19 -23.59 -1.23
CA HIS A 21 -0.90 -23.60 -1.94
C HIS A 21 -0.75 -22.44 -2.94
N SER A 22 -1.86 -22.01 -3.53
CA SER A 22 -1.90 -20.91 -4.49
C SER A 22 -2.74 -19.77 -3.93
N MET A 23 -2.37 -18.54 -4.29
CA MET A 23 -3.11 -17.33 -3.99
C MET A 23 -2.86 -16.30 -5.09
N ASN A 24 -3.86 -15.46 -5.38
CA ASN A 24 -3.64 -14.28 -6.20
C ASN A 24 -2.83 -13.25 -5.39
N ALA A 25 -1.58 -13.02 -5.81
CA ALA A 25 -0.65 -12.17 -5.07
C ALA A 25 -1.03 -10.68 -5.09
N HIS A 26 -1.75 -10.24 -6.13
CA HIS A 26 -2.11 -8.84 -6.31
C HIS A 26 -3.40 -8.70 -7.11
N THR A 27 -4.13 -7.63 -6.85
CA THR A 27 -5.32 -7.26 -7.64
C THR A 27 -5.29 -5.77 -7.93
N GLY A 28 -5.14 -4.94 -6.91
CA GLY A 28 -5.02 -3.50 -7.09
C GLY A 28 -4.95 -2.75 -5.76
N PHE A 29 -4.69 -1.46 -5.87
CA PHE A 29 -4.62 -0.55 -4.73
C PHE A 29 -5.91 0.26 -4.60
N LEU A 30 -6.32 0.52 -3.37
CA LEU A 30 -7.36 1.48 -3.06
C LEU A 30 -6.75 2.79 -2.57
N LEU A 31 -7.32 3.90 -3.04
CA LEU A 31 -6.94 5.25 -2.64
C LEU A 31 -8.08 5.91 -1.88
N PHE A 32 -7.74 6.46 -0.72
CA PHE A 32 -8.67 7.25 0.08
C PHE A 32 -8.20 8.69 0.15
N ALA A 33 -9.13 9.60 -0.12
CA ALA A 33 -8.91 11.03 -0.05
C ALA A 33 -10.15 11.72 0.52
N ARG A 34 -9.94 12.86 1.18
CA ARG A 34 -11.01 13.73 1.65
C ARG A 34 -11.02 14.99 0.79
N ARG A 35 -12.21 15.37 0.32
CA ARG A 35 -12.40 16.61 -0.44
C ARG A 35 -12.21 17.82 0.48
N LEU A 36 -11.52 18.84 -0.02
CA LEU A 36 -11.37 20.13 0.66
C LEU A 36 -12.54 21.06 0.36
N ALA A 37 -12.77 22.05 1.23
CA ALA A 37 -13.69 23.13 0.95
C ALA A 37 -13.25 23.93 -0.30
N PRO A 38 -14.17 24.54 -1.07
CA PRO A 38 -13.82 25.33 -2.24
C PRO A 38 -12.83 26.45 -1.90
N GLY A 39 -11.85 26.69 -2.78
CA GLY A 39 -10.83 27.74 -2.60
C GLY A 39 -9.72 27.39 -1.60
N VAL A 40 -9.82 26.27 -0.86
CA VAL A 40 -8.77 25.87 0.09
C VAL A 40 -7.65 25.12 -0.63
N LYS A 41 -6.43 25.69 -0.56
CA LYS A 41 -5.23 25.06 -1.11
C LYS A 41 -4.79 23.89 -0.22
N ALA A 42 -4.55 22.73 -0.83
CA ALA A 42 -4.02 21.58 -0.12
C ALA A 42 -2.63 21.89 0.48
N ILE A 43 -2.42 21.50 1.74
CA ILE A 43 -1.11 21.55 2.38
C ILE A 43 -0.19 20.59 1.62
N ARG A 44 0.97 21.09 1.15
CA ARG A 44 1.96 20.23 0.49
C ARG A 44 2.49 19.24 1.50
N ARG A 45 2.35 17.95 1.20
CA ARG A 45 2.90 16.87 2.03
C ARG A 45 4.43 16.96 1.96
N ARG A 46 5.08 17.48 3.01
CA ARG A 46 6.54 17.48 3.11
C ARG A 46 7.00 16.06 3.46
N ARG A 47 7.27 15.23 2.45
CA ARG A 47 7.87 13.91 2.66
C ARG A 47 9.37 14.10 2.82
N ARG A 48 9.97 13.49 3.86
CA ARG A 48 11.44 13.37 3.88
C ARG A 48 11.85 12.57 2.63
N PRO A 49 12.92 12.99 1.92
CA PRO A 49 13.48 12.18 0.85
C PRO A 49 13.85 10.80 1.40
N SER A 50 13.72 9.76 0.57
CA SER A 50 14.28 8.45 0.89
C SER A 50 15.80 8.54 0.96
N LYS A 51 16.44 7.68 1.76
CA LYS A 51 17.90 7.54 1.77
C LYS A 51 18.36 7.22 0.33
N GLY A 52 19.20 8.08 -0.25
CA GLY A 52 19.66 7.96 -1.65
C GLY A 52 18.91 8.81 -2.69
N ALA A 53 18.05 9.74 -2.28
CA ALA A 53 17.32 10.63 -3.21
C ALA A 53 18.16 11.79 -3.77
N TYR A 54 19.35 12.04 -3.23
CA TYR A 54 20.31 13.02 -3.75
C TYR A 54 21.31 12.26 -4.62
N SER A 55 21.48 12.67 -5.88
CA SER A 55 22.57 12.16 -6.71
C SER A 55 23.90 12.74 -6.21
N GLU A 56 25.01 12.06 -6.50
CA GLU A 56 26.38 12.49 -6.12
C GLU A 56 26.77 13.89 -6.63
N ASN A 57 25.93 14.53 -7.47
CA ASN A 57 26.15 15.87 -8.01
C ASN A 57 25.55 17.02 -7.16
N ASP A 58 24.94 16.72 -6.00
CA ASP A 58 24.32 17.72 -5.11
C ASP A 58 25.22 18.13 -3.92
N SER A 59 26.54 17.89 -3.99
CA SER A 59 27.55 18.22 -2.96
C SER A 59 28.53 19.29 -3.44
#